data_AF-A0A349JES4-F1
#
_entry.id   AF-A0A349JES4-F1
#
_cell.length_a   1.000
_cell.length_b   1.000
_cell.length_c   1.000
_cell.angle_alpha   90.00
_cell.angle_beta   90.00
_cell.angle_gamma   90.00
#
_symmetry.space_group_name_H-M   'P 1'
#
loop_
_entity.id
_entity.type
_entity.pdbx_description
1 polymer ?
#
loop_
_entity_poly.entity_id
_entity_poly.type
_entity_poly.pdbx_seq_one_letter_code
_entity_poly.pdbx_strand_id
1 'polypeptide(L)' 'ILGGTGYLVDPNSPAQISQKIQWIFQNLTAANFQGMKARERCVEKYSIQTMAPILSDIIAGRSR' A
#
# COMPACT_ATOMS: atom_id res chain seq x y z
N ILE A 1 0.48 -7.34 3.40
CA ILE A 1 -0.50 -6.23 3.23
C ILE A 1 0.12 -5.08 2.43
N LEU A 2 1.11 -4.34 2.98
CA LEU A 2 1.65 -3.13 2.33
C LEU A 2 2.71 -3.35 1.24
N GLY A 3 3.13 -4.60 0.98
CA GLY A 3 4.09 -4.89 -0.11
C GLY A 3 5.42 -4.13 -0.01
N GLY A 4 5.85 -3.77 1.20
CA GLY A 4 7.08 -2.99 1.42
C GLY A 4 6.99 -1.52 1.04
N THR A 5 5.79 -0.95 0.81
CA THR A 5 5.59 0.46 0.43
C THR A 5 5.01 1.31 1.56
N GLY A 6 5.11 0.86 2.81
CA GLY A 6 4.63 1.60 3.97
C GLY A 6 5.27 1.09 5.26
N TYR A 7 4.97 1.75 6.38
CA TYR A 7 5.52 1.42 7.68
C TYR A 7 4.50 0.68 8.51
N LEU A 8 4.89 -0.48 9.03
CA LEU A 8 4.08 -1.28 9.96
C LEU A 8 4.62 -1.11 11.38
N VAL A 9 3.69 -1.13 12.33
CA VAL A 9 3.94 -1.15 13.77
C VAL A 9 3.07 -2.23 14.38
N ASP A 10 3.44 -2.66 15.58
CA ASP A 10 2.65 -3.67 16.30
C ASP A 10 1.27 -3.11 16.68
N PRO A 11 0.23 -3.96 16.69
CA PRO A 11 -1.08 -3.58 17.19
C PRO A 11 -1.01 -3.00 18.60
N ASN A 12 -1.81 -1.98 18.89
CA ASN A 12 -1.89 -1.33 20.21
C ASN A 12 -0.55 -0.80 20.75
N SER A 13 0.37 -0.36 19.87
CA SER A 13 1.66 0.22 20.27
C SER A 13 1.79 1.73 19.96
N PRO A 14 1.25 2.61 20.82
CA PRO A 14 1.40 4.07 20.69
C PRO A 14 2.87 4.53 20.66
N ALA A 15 3.77 3.82 21.34
CA ALA A 15 5.19 4.13 21.34
C ALA A 15 5.80 3.94 19.94
N GLN A 16 5.51 2.81 19.28
CA GLN A 16 6.06 2.54 17.95
C GLN A 16 5.49 3.48 16.89
N ILE A 17 4.19 3.80 16.93
CA ILE A 17 3.60 4.77 15.98
C ILE A 17 4.23 6.16 16.17
N SER A 18 4.43 6.61 17.42
CA SER A 18 5.07 7.90 17.72
C SER A 18 6.49 7.95 17.14
N GLN A 19 7.31 6.93 17.42
CA GLN A 19 8.66 6.83 16.88
C GLN A 19 8.67 6.82 15.36
N LYS A 20 7.73 6.11 14.72
CA LYS A 20 7.68 6.03 13.27
C LYS A 20 7.28 7.36 12.62
N ILE A 21 6.33 8.08 13.21
CA ILE A 21 5.94 9.42 12.76
C ILE A 21 7.13 10.38 12.84
N GLN A 22 7.85 10.39 13.97
CA GLN A 22 9.05 11.23 14.11
C GLN A 22 10.12 10.88 13.07
N TRP A 23 10.36 9.58 12.85
CA TRP A 23 11.29 9.11 11.84
C TRP A 23 10.90 9.58 10.43
N ILE A 24 9.61 9.58 10.07
CA ILE A 24 9.12 10.07 8.77
C ILE A 24 9.50 11.55 8.57
N PHE A 25 9.26 12.39 9.57
CA PHE A 25 9.59 13.82 9.49
C PHE A 25 11.10 14.08 9.45
N GLN A 26 11.90 13.23 10.10
CA GLN A 26 13.36 13.31 10.03
C GLN A 26 13.93 12.77 8.72
N ASN A 27 13.20 11.90 8.02
CA ASN A 27 13.63 11.21 6.79
C ASN A 27 12.66 11.45 5.63
N LEU A 28 12.20 12.70 5.45
CA LEU A 28 11.13 13.04 4.51
C LEU A 28 11.40 12.59 3.08
N THR A 29 12.62 12.69 2.58
CA THR A 29 12.96 12.22 1.23
C THR A 29 12.69 10.73 1.05
N ALA A 30 13.11 9.91 2.02
CA ALA A 30 12.86 8.47 2.00
C ALA A 30 11.36 8.17 2.13
N ALA A 31 10.65 8.90 3.00
CA ALA A 31 9.21 8.76 3.18
C ALA A 31 8.42 9.13 1.91
N ASN A 32 8.80 10.20 1.21
CA ASN A 32 8.18 10.61 -0.05
C ASN A 32 8.41 9.58 -1.15
N PHE A 33 9.64 9.07 -1.27
CA PHE A 33 9.96 7.99 -2.21
C PHE A 33 9.13 6.74 -1.94
N GLN A 34 8.98 6.37 -0.66
CA GLN A 34 8.13 5.27 -0.24
C GLN A 34 6.65 5.51 -0.60
N GLY A 35 6.17 6.75 -0.46
CA GLY A 35 4.83 7.15 -0.88
C GLY A 35 4.59 7.03 -2.38
N MET A 36 5.58 7.39 -3.22
CA MET A 36 5.50 7.19 -4.67
C MET A 36 5.39 5.71 -5.03
N LYS A 37 6.22 4.85 -4.42
CA LYS A 37 6.13 3.39 -4.59
C LYS A 37 4.76 2.85 -4.18
N ALA A 38 4.19 3.36 -3.10
CA ALA A 38 2.85 2.97 -2.67
C ALA A 38 1.80 3.32 -3.75
N ARG A 39 1.93 4.50 -4.37
CA ARG A 39 1.04 4.92 -5.45
C ARG A 39 1.18 4.05 -6.70
N GLU A 40 2.41 3.78 -7.13
CA GLU A 40 2.71 2.89 -8.27
C GLU A 40 2.05 1.52 -8.06
N ARG A 41 2.30 0.90 -6.91
CA ARG A 41 1.68 -0.38 -6.54
C ARG A 41 0.16 -0.32 -6.56
N CYS A 42 -0.43 0.76 -6.04
CA CYS A 42 -1.88 0.93 -6.04
C CYS A 42 -2.46 0.95 -7.46
N VAL A 43 -1.81 1.62 -8.40
CA VAL A 43 -2.22 1.62 -9.81
C VAL A 43 -2.08 0.22 -10.41
N GLU A 44 -0.91 -0.40 -10.22
CA GLU A 44 -0.61 -1.72 -10.79
C GLU A 44 -1.55 -2.81 -10.31
N LYS A 45 -1.88 -2.83 -9.01
CA LYS A 45 -2.55 -3.96 -8.38
C LYS A 45 -4.00 -3.69 -8.02
N TYR A 46 -4.41 -2.44 -7.85
CA TYR A 46 -5.70 -2.10 -7.26
C TYR A 46 -6.47 -1.03 -8.05
N SER A 47 -6.00 -0.61 -9.22
CA SER A 47 -6.77 0.31 -10.07
C SER A 47 -8.02 -0.36 -10.62
N ILE A 48 -9.00 0.47 -11.02
CA ILE A 48 -10.20 0.00 -11.72
C ILE A 48 -9.80 -0.75 -13.00
N GLN A 49 -8.82 -0.23 -13.74
CA GLN A 49 -8.31 -0.85 -14.95
C GLN A 49 -7.75 -2.25 -14.69
N THR A 50 -6.99 -2.43 -13.60
CA THR A 50 -6.48 -3.76 -13.19
C THR A 50 -7.60 -4.69 -12.71
N MET A 51 -8.57 -4.16 -11.97
CA MET A 51 -9.62 -4.96 -11.33
C MET A 51 -10.77 -5.36 -12.26
N ALA A 52 -11.09 -4.53 -13.25
CA ALA A 52 -12.18 -4.75 -14.19
C ALA A 52 -12.15 -6.12 -14.89
N PRO A 53 -11.03 -6.61 -15.47
CA PRO A 53 -10.99 -7.92 -16.11
C PRO A 53 -11.22 -9.06 -15.11
N ILE A 54 -10.64 -8.96 -13.90
CA ILE A 54 -10.81 -9.97 -12.83
C ILE A 54 -12.29 -10.09 -12.48
N LEU A 55 -12.97 -8.96 -12.27
CA LEU A 55 -14.40 -8.95 -11.97
C LEU A 55 -15.25 -9.47 -13.14
N SER A 56 -14.90 -9.08 -14.37
CA SER A 56 -15.58 -9.55 -15.59
C SER A 56 -15.52 -11.06 -15.74
N ASP A 57 -14.38 -11.67 -15.45
CA ASP A 57 -14.21 -13.13 -15.52
C ASP A 57 -15.01 -13.86 -14.44
N ILE A 58 -15.14 -13.28 -13.25
CA ILE A 58 -16.03 -13.82 -12.21
C ILE A 58 -17.49 -13.74 -12.65
N ILE A 59 -17.94 -12.59 -13.13
CA ILE A 59 -19.35 -12.38 -13.57
C ILE A 59 -19.70 -13.32 -14.73
N ALA A 60 -18.77 -13.55 -15.65
CA ALA A 60 -18.99 -14.44 -16.78
C ALA A 60 -18.80 -15.93 -16.46
N GLY A 61 -18.48 -16.30 -15.22
CA GLY A 61 -18.23 -17.69 -14.82
C GLY A 61 -16.97 -18.31 -15.43
N ARG A 62 -16.00 -17.47 -15.86
CA ARG A 62 -14.73 -17.90 -16.46
C ARG A 62 -13.59 -18.08 -15.45
N SER A 63 -13.78 -17.66 -14.20
CA SER A 63 -12.83 -17.89 -13.11
C SER A 63 -12.82 -19.38 -12.73
N ARG A 64 -11.91 -20.16 -13.33
CA ARG A 64 -11.58 -21.54 -12.91
C ARG A 64 -10.21 -21.56 -12.23
#